data_AF-A0AAU6WX86-F1
#
_entry.id   AF-A0AAU6WX86-F1
#
_cell.length_a   1.000
_cell.length_b   1.000
_cell.length_c   1.000
_cell.angle_alpha   90.00
_cell.angle_beta   90.00
_cell.angle_gamma   90.00
#
_symmetry.space_group_name_H-M   'P 1'
#
loop_
_entity.id
_entity.type
_entity.pdbx_description
1 polymer ?
#
loop_
_entity_poly.entity_id
_entity_poly.type
_entity_poly.pdbx_seq_one_letter_code
_entity_poly.pdbx_strand_id
1 'polypeptide(L)'
;MDIFKAEKVNASIEIQEEIAHTQVSWLLQKVAWVSLFVIVALVIAGLFGDGAASYKSVNQGHFNVQYDQLFRYQAEKMIRISSKSQTIKTVAIAQSLMNYFKISQIIPEPTRSYIVKDKRVYEFYADRNFTIAFYLTPMEHGSVSGKIEVNDEVFDIKHFIYP
;
A
#
# COMPACT_ATOMS: atom_id res chain seq x y z
N MET A 1 -56.67 -6.59 -72.48
CA MET A 1 -56.06 -5.26 -72.37
C MET A 1 -56.36 -4.74 -70.96
N ASP A 2 -55.62 -5.16 -69.94
CA ASP A 2 -54.27 -4.66 -69.57
C ASP A 2 -54.40 -3.28 -68.88
N ILE A 3 -53.99 -2.98 -67.64
CA ILE A 3 -53.01 -3.61 -66.73
C ILE A 3 -53.32 -3.07 -65.31
N PHE A 4 -53.52 -3.94 -64.30
CA PHE A 4 -53.33 -3.54 -62.91
C PHE A 4 -51.82 -3.48 -62.65
N LYS A 5 -51.25 -2.28 -62.69
CA LYS A 5 -49.83 -2.06 -62.39
C LYS A 5 -49.66 -2.12 -60.87
N ALA A 6 -49.32 -3.31 -60.37
CA ALA A 6 -48.89 -3.48 -58.99
C ALA A 6 -47.66 -2.59 -58.73
N GLU A 7 -47.82 -1.62 -57.84
CA GLU A 7 -46.72 -0.84 -57.33
C GLU A 7 -45.85 -1.76 -56.47
N LYS A 8 -44.66 -2.11 -56.97
CA LYS A 8 -43.64 -2.79 -56.18
C LYS A 8 -43.16 -1.83 -55.10
N VAL A 9 -43.67 -1.99 -53.89
CA VAL A 9 -43.07 -1.41 -52.69
C VAL A 9 -41.68 -2.04 -52.55
N ASN A 10 -40.66 -1.33 -53.02
CA ASN A 10 -39.28 -1.65 -52.72
C ASN A 10 -39.04 -1.33 -51.25
N ALA A 11 -39.31 -2.31 -50.37
CA ALA A 11 -38.80 -2.32 -49.01
C ALA A 11 -37.30 -2.64 -49.04
N SER A 12 -36.51 -1.78 -49.68
CA SER A 12 -35.05 -1.79 -49.55
C SER A 12 -34.66 -0.79 -48.47
N ILE A 13 -35.13 -1.03 -47.25
CA ILE A 13 -34.38 -0.56 -46.09
C ILE A 13 -33.29 -1.61 -45.90
N GLU A 14 -32.25 -1.46 -46.73
CA GLU A 14 -31.00 -2.14 -46.52
C GLU A 14 -30.41 -1.52 -45.26
N ILE A 15 -30.84 -2.04 -44.10
CA ILE A 15 -30.14 -1.83 -42.85
C ILE A 15 -28.81 -2.57 -43.02
N GLN A 16 -27.88 -1.94 -43.74
CA GLN A 16 -26.45 -2.12 -43.55
C GLN A 16 -26.12 -1.49 -42.20
N GLU A 17 -26.73 -2.02 -41.13
CA GLU A 17 -26.22 -1.82 -39.77
C GLU A 17 -24.81 -2.37 -39.81
N GLU A 18 -23.86 -1.50 -39.49
CA GLU A 18 -22.43 -1.79 -39.38
C GLU A 18 -22.18 -3.12 -38.66
N ILE A 19 -22.00 -4.20 -39.42
CA ILE A 19 -21.62 -5.53 -38.93
C ILE A 19 -20.23 -5.48 -38.25
N ALA A 20 -19.49 -4.38 -38.43
CA ALA A 20 -18.24 -4.09 -37.73
C ALA A 20 -18.43 -3.75 -36.23
N HIS A 21 -19.58 -3.18 -35.83
CA HIS A 21 -19.84 -2.81 -34.44
C HIS A 21 -20.14 -4.02 -33.53
N THR A 22 -20.63 -5.13 -34.10
CA THR A 22 -21.04 -6.32 -33.34
C THR A 22 -19.84 -7.18 -32.91
N GLN A 23 -18.77 -7.24 -33.72
CA GLN A 23 -17.61 -8.08 -33.44
C GLN A 23 -16.70 -7.50 -32.35
N VAL A 24 -16.51 -6.18 -32.36
CA VAL A 24 -15.73 -5.47 -31.32
C VAL A 24 -16.44 -5.58 -29.97
N SER A 25 -17.78 -5.47 -29.95
CA SER A 25 -18.60 -5.61 -28.74
C SER A 25 -18.37 -6.96 -28.05
N TRP A 26 -18.30 -8.05 -28.82
CA TRP A 26 -18.11 -9.39 -28.25
C TRP A 26 -16.72 -9.60 -27.65
N LEU A 27 -15.68 -9.06 -28.28
CA LEU A 27 -14.33 -9.06 -27.72
C LEU A 27 -14.25 -8.18 -26.48
N LEU A 28 -14.84 -6.98 -26.52
CA LEU A 28 -14.88 -6.04 -25.38
C LEU A 28 -15.57 -6.67 -24.17
N GLN A 29 -16.69 -7.37 -24.39
CA GLN A 29 -17.43 -8.04 -23.33
C GLN A 29 -16.59 -9.15 -22.69
N LYS A 30 -15.92 -9.98 -23.50
CA LYS A 30 -15.04 -11.03 -22.98
C LYS A 30 -13.85 -10.45 -22.21
N VAL A 31 -13.21 -9.42 -22.75
CA VAL A 31 -12.10 -8.73 -22.08
C VAL A 31 -12.56 -8.07 -20.78
N ALA A 32 -13.74 -7.46 -20.75
CA ALA A 32 -14.32 -6.88 -19.54
C ALA A 32 -14.59 -7.93 -18.46
N TRP A 33 -15.15 -9.08 -18.83
CA TRP A 33 -15.36 -10.19 -17.89
C TRP A 33 -14.06 -10.78 -17.36
N VAL A 34 -13.08 -11.02 -18.23
CA VAL A 34 -11.77 -11.50 -17.80
C VAL A 34 -11.09 -10.48 -16.89
N SER A 35 -11.13 -9.19 -17.25
CA SER A 35 -10.59 -8.11 -16.42
C SER A 35 -11.29 -8.02 -15.07
N LEU A 36 -12.62 -8.18 -15.01
CA LEU A 36 -13.36 -8.20 -13.76
C LEU A 36 -12.93 -9.36 -12.87
N PHE A 37 -12.83 -10.57 -13.43
CA PHE A 37 -12.36 -11.74 -12.69
C PHE A 37 -10.93 -11.56 -12.17
N VAL A 38 -10.04 -10.97 -12.98
CA VAL A 38 -8.68 -10.65 -12.56
C VAL A 38 -8.68 -9.65 -11.41
N ILE A 39 -9.46 -8.56 -11.50
CA ILE A 39 -9.57 -7.57 -10.42
C ILE A 39 -10.09 -8.22 -9.14
N VAL A 40 -11.15 -9.03 -9.22
CA VAL A 40 -11.70 -9.76 -8.06
C VAL A 40 -10.67 -10.72 -7.46
N ALA A 41 -9.94 -11.47 -8.28
CA ALA A 41 -8.89 -12.36 -7.82
C ALA A 41 -7.75 -11.59 -7.13
N LEU A 42 -7.35 -10.43 -7.65
CA LEU A 42 -6.36 -9.54 -7.03
C LEU A 42 -6.85 -8.97 -5.70
N VAL A 43 -8.14 -8.62 -5.59
CA VAL A 43 -8.75 -8.16 -4.33
C VAL A 43 -8.76 -9.29 -3.29
N ILE A 44 -9.15 -10.51 -3.68
CA ILE A 44 -9.11 -11.70 -2.81
C ILE A 44 -7.67 -12.02 -2.39
N ALA A 45 -6.71 -11.85 -3.30
CA ALA A 45 -5.28 -12.00 -3.00
C ALA A 45 -4.74 -10.89 -2.08
N GLY A 46 -5.55 -9.88 -1.74
CA GLY A 46 -5.19 -8.80 -0.82
C GLY A 46 -4.33 -7.70 -1.47
N LEU A 47 -4.33 -7.59 -2.79
CA LEU A 47 -3.46 -6.65 -3.51
C LEU A 47 -3.89 -5.18 -3.36
N PHE A 48 -5.16 -4.93 -3.00
CA PHE A 48 -5.78 -3.59 -2.91
C PHE A 48 -6.21 -3.17 -1.49
N GLY A 49 -5.78 -3.88 -0.43
CA GLY A 49 -6.10 -3.54 0.96
C GLY A 49 -4.85 -3.35 1.84
N ASP A 50 -5.02 -3.42 3.17
CA ASP A 50 -3.92 -3.65 4.14
C ASP A 50 -3.32 -5.08 4.00
N GLY A 51 -3.24 -5.58 2.77
CA GLY A 51 -2.81 -6.93 2.46
C GLY A 51 -1.30 -7.05 2.37
N ALA A 52 -0.85 -8.31 2.32
CA ALA A 52 0.54 -8.74 2.42
C ALA A 52 1.50 -8.08 1.42
N ALA A 53 1.00 -7.47 0.34
CA ALA A 53 1.83 -6.77 -0.65
C ALA A 53 2.41 -5.44 -0.12
N SER A 54 1.72 -4.74 0.79
CA SER A 54 2.26 -3.53 1.41
C SER A 54 3.16 -3.84 2.61
N TYR A 55 2.96 -4.99 3.24
CA TYR A 55 3.65 -5.33 4.47
C TYR A 55 5.07 -5.83 4.19
N LYS A 56 6.06 -5.22 4.84
CA LYS A 56 7.46 -5.60 4.73
C LYS A 56 8.02 -5.95 6.11
N SER A 57 8.67 -7.11 6.19
CA SER A 57 9.43 -7.53 7.36
C SER A 57 10.91 -7.61 7.00
N VAL A 58 11.74 -6.87 7.72
CA VAL A 58 13.19 -6.86 7.57
C VAL A 58 13.80 -7.43 8.83
N ASN A 59 14.64 -8.46 8.67
CA ASN A 59 15.39 -9.08 9.76
C ASN A 59 16.85 -8.68 9.64
N GLN A 60 17.43 -8.18 10.73
CA GLN A 60 18.86 -7.87 10.79
C GLN A 60 19.39 -8.20 12.19
N GLY A 61 20.43 -9.02 12.22
CA GLY A 61 20.95 -9.59 13.46
C GLY A 61 19.85 -10.29 14.26
N HIS A 62 19.54 -9.74 15.44
CA HIS A 62 18.55 -10.28 16.37
C HIS A 62 17.20 -9.56 16.34
N PHE A 63 17.05 -8.53 15.51
CA PHE A 63 15.87 -7.67 15.48
C PHE A 63 15.09 -7.85 14.18
N ASN A 64 13.78 -7.74 14.30
CA ASN A 64 12.84 -7.75 13.20
C ASN A 64 12.05 -6.44 13.24
N VAL A 65 12.09 -5.71 12.13
CA VAL A 65 11.29 -4.50 11.91
C VAL A 65 10.22 -4.81 10.86
N GLN A 66 8.97 -4.58 11.24
CA GLN A 66 7.79 -4.81 10.44
C GLN A 66 7.11 -3.47 10.18
N TYR A 67 6.88 -3.16 8.92
CA TYR A 67 6.30 -1.89 8.51
C TYR A 67 5.54 -2.03 7.20
N ASP A 68 4.61 -1.11 6.96
CA ASP A 68 3.95 -0.99 5.68
C ASP A 68 4.76 -0.09 4.74
N GLN A 69 4.90 -0.48 3.49
CA GLN A 69 5.52 0.33 2.46
C GLN A 69 4.56 1.41 1.94
N LEU A 70 3.25 1.17 2.02
CA LEU A 70 2.22 2.09 1.55
C LEU A 70 1.50 2.75 2.73
N PHE A 71 1.48 4.06 2.70
CA PHE A 71 0.77 4.90 3.66
C PHE A 71 -0.25 5.76 2.92
N ARG A 72 -1.44 5.90 3.50
CA ARG A 72 -2.39 6.93 3.06
C ARG A 72 -2.15 8.19 3.88
N TYR A 73 -2.20 9.34 3.23
CA TYR A 73 -2.11 10.64 3.90
C TYR A 73 -3.10 10.71 5.08
N GLN A 74 -2.62 11.19 6.24
CA GLN A 74 -3.38 11.27 7.49
C GLN A 74 -3.97 9.96 8.04
N ALA A 75 -3.64 8.80 7.45
CA ALA A 75 -4.01 7.50 8.01
C ALA A 75 -2.92 6.99 8.94
N GLU A 76 -3.28 6.79 10.20
CA GLU A 76 -2.36 6.22 11.18
C GLU A 76 -2.06 4.75 10.85
N LYS A 77 -0.78 4.40 10.92
CA LYS A 77 -0.30 3.02 10.84
C LYS A 77 0.78 2.76 11.87
N MET A 78 1.10 1.49 12.08
CA MET A 78 2.08 1.08 13.07
C MET A 78 3.34 0.47 12.45
N ILE A 79 4.50 0.79 13.00
CA ILE A 79 5.75 0.06 12.80
C ILE A 79 6.00 -0.79 14.04
N ARG A 80 6.26 -2.08 13.85
CA ARG A 80 6.51 -3.03 14.92
C ARG A 80 7.96 -3.48 14.91
N ILE A 81 8.64 -3.35 16.05
CA ILE A 81 10.01 -3.79 16.26
C ILE A 81 9.99 -4.87 17.31
N SER A 82 10.59 -6.02 17.01
CA SER A 82 10.62 -7.16 17.92
C SER A 82 11.98 -7.86 17.89
N SER A 83 12.28 -8.59 18.96
CA SER A 83 13.44 -9.47 19.01
C SER A 83 13.10 -10.73 19.77
N LYS A 84 13.66 -11.86 19.32
CA LYS A 84 13.51 -13.15 20.00
C LYS A 84 14.62 -13.42 21.02
N SER A 85 15.79 -12.83 20.84
CA SER A 85 17.01 -13.20 21.57
C SER A 85 17.71 -12.04 22.28
N GLN A 86 17.42 -10.79 21.94
CA GLN A 86 18.02 -9.62 22.59
C GLN A 86 16.95 -8.61 23.02
N THR A 87 17.21 -7.90 24.12
CA THR A 87 16.30 -6.86 24.59
C THR A 87 16.54 -5.56 23.84
N ILE A 88 15.47 -4.92 23.37
CA ILE A 88 15.56 -3.62 22.70
C ILE A 88 15.75 -2.54 23.77
N LYS A 89 16.89 -1.84 23.74
CA LYS A 89 17.26 -0.77 24.66
C LYS A 89 17.13 0.60 24.01
N THR A 90 17.49 0.71 22.74
CA THR A 90 17.46 1.97 22.00
C THR A 90 16.82 1.77 20.64
N VAL A 91 15.98 2.73 20.25
CA VAL A 91 15.47 2.88 18.89
C VAL A 91 15.74 4.31 18.45
N ALA A 92 16.53 4.50 17.40
CA ALA A 92 16.78 5.80 16.80
C ALA A 92 16.10 5.90 15.44
N ILE A 93 15.35 6.99 15.21
CA ILE A 93 14.69 7.27 13.94
C ILE A 93 15.33 8.50 13.33
N ALA A 94 15.75 8.41 12.07
CA ALA A 94 16.31 9.56 11.36
C ALA A 94 15.34 10.73 11.33
N GLN A 95 15.83 11.94 11.58
CA GLN A 95 15.01 13.17 11.58
C GLN A 95 14.36 13.41 10.21
N SER A 96 14.98 12.95 9.12
CA SER A 96 14.39 12.99 7.78
C SER A 96 13.06 12.24 7.69
N LEU A 97 12.89 11.12 8.40
CA LEU A 97 11.60 10.42 8.48
C LEU A 97 10.59 11.23 9.31
N MET A 98 11.04 11.89 10.37
CA MET A 98 10.18 12.69 11.26
C MET A 98 9.61 13.95 10.60
N ASN A 99 10.16 14.38 9.46
CA ASN A 99 9.58 15.46 8.67
C ASN A 99 8.30 15.01 7.93
N TYR A 100 8.19 13.72 7.60
CA TYR A 100 7.04 13.15 6.90
C TYR A 100 6.02 12.52 7.85
N PHE A 101 6.43 12.11 9.04
CA PHE A 101 5.59 11.40 9.99
C PHE A 101 5.53 12.09 11.34
N LYS A 102 4.31 12.22 11.87
CA LYS A 102 4.07 12.50 13.27
C LYS A 102 3.95 11.18 14.03
N ILE A 103 4.72 11.01 15.10
CA ILE A 103 4.53 9.91 16.04
C ILE A 103 3.36 10.25 16.95
N SER A 104 2.27 9.50 16.84
CA SER A 104 1.08 9.66 17.68
C SER A 104 1.26 8.98 19.03
N GLN A 105 1.84 7.78 19.02
CA GLN A 105 1.95 6.92 20.21
C GLN A 105 3.12 5.94 20.06
N ILE A 106 3.72 5.57 21.19
CA ILE A 106 4.74 4.52 21.28
C ILE A 106 4.33 3.56 22.38
N ILE A 107 4.32 2.25 22.09
CA ILE A 107 3.97 1.21 23.05
C ILE A 107 5.09 0.17 23.11
N PRO A 108 5.68 -0.10 24.28
CA PRO A 108 5.50 0.61 25.55
C PRO A 108 6.07 2.05 25.48
N GLU A 109 5.74 2.87 26.47
CA GLU A 109 6.30 4.22 26.53
C GLU A 109 7.83 4.16 26.77
N PRO A 110 8.61 4.98 26.04
CA PRO A 110 10.05 5.06 26.24
C PRO A 110 10.36 5.73 27.57
N THR A 111 11.39 5.26 28.25
CA THR A 111 11.90 5.87 29.50
C THR A 111 12.51 7.24 29.23
N ARG A 112 13.13 7.43 28.06
CA ARG A 112 13.68 8.73 27.62
C ARG A 112 13.50 8.91 26.13
N SER A 113 13.34 10.17 25.72
CA SER A 113 13.44 10.56 24.31
C SER A 113 14.27 11.83 24.17
N TYR A 114 15.18 11.84 23.21
CA TYR A 114 16.09 12.97 22.97
C TYR A 114 16.58 12.96 21.52
N ILE A 115 17.27 14.02 21.10
CA ILE A 115 17.77 14.18 19.73
C ILE A 115 19.31 14.13 19.76
N VAL A 116 19.91 13.34 18.87
CA VAL A 116 21.37 13.24 18.68
C VAL A 116 21.68 13.14 17.19
N LYS A 117 22.59 14.00 16.69
CA LYS A 117 23.15 13.91 15.32
C LYS A 117 22.08 13.61 14.25
N ASP A 118 21.02 14.41 14.22
CA ASP A 118 19.89 14.30 13.28
C ASP A 118 19.06 13.02 13.39
N LYS A 119 19.01 12.43 14.59
CA LYS A 119 18.15 11.29 14.91
C LYS A 119 17.40 11.58 16.20
N ARG A 120 16.14 11.14 16.25
CA ARG A 120 15.37 11.07 17.49
C ARG A 120 15.57 9.69 18.11
N VAL A 121 16.10 9.66 19.31
CA VAL A 121 16.44 8.43 20.05
C VAL A 121 15.41 8.20 21.14
N TYR A 122 14.97 6.96 21.25
CA TYR A 122 14.04 6.45 22.25
C TYR A 122 14.72 5.36 23.05
N GLU A 123 14.79 5.52 24.37
CA GLU A 123 15.36 4.54 25.28
C GLU A 123 14.25 3.77 25.98
N PHE A 124 14.43 2.47 26.12
CA PHE A 124 13.50 1.56 26.76
C PHE A 124 14.22 0.77 27.84
N TYR A 125 13.60 0.68 29.01
CA TYR A 125 14.00 -0.24 30.05
C TYR A 125 13.11 -1.48 30.01
N ALA A 126 13.71 -2.66 29.88
CA ALA A 126 12.98 -3.92 30.00
C ALA A 126 13.89 -5.02 30.54
N ASP A 127 13.33 -5.84 31.43
CA ASP A 127 14.00 -7.02 31.98
C ASP A 127 13.83 -8.27 31.10
N ARG A 128 13.04 -8.17 30.02
CA ARG A 128 12.74 -9.26 29.10
C ARG A 128 12.53 -8.76 27.69
N ASN A 129 12.58 -9.66 26.71
CA ASN A 129 12.28 -9.32 25.32
C ASN A 129 10.80 -8.93 25.17
N PHE A 130 10.55 -7.86 24.44
CA PHE A 130 9.22 -7.32 24.19
C PHE A 130 9.16 -6.74 22.78
N THR A 131 7.95 -6.39 22.36
CA THR A 131 7.69 -5.77 21.07
C THR A 131 7.38 -4.30 21.27
N ILE A 132 8.01 -3.44 20.48
CA ILE A 132 7.75 -2.01 20.43
C ILE A 132 6.88 -1.71 19.21
N ALA A 133 5.84 -0.91 19.39
CA ALA A 133 4.98 -0.40 18.35
C ALA A 133 5.06 1.13 18.31
N PHE A 134 5.43 1.68 17.17
CA PHE A 134 5.36 3.12 16.88
C PHE A 134 4.15 3.39 16.00
N TYR A 135 3.22 4.21 16.47
CA TYR A 135 2.08 4.69 15.70
C TYR A 135 2.46 5.99 15.01
N LEU A 136 2.34 6.00 13.69
CA LEU A 136 2.82 7.04 12.81
C LEU A 136 1.67 7.53 11.93
N THR A 137 1.48 8.85 11.90
CA THR A 137 0.56 9.50 10.99
C THR A 137 1.35 10.31 9.95
N PRO A 138 1.21 10.01 8.65
CA PRO A 138 1.86 10.79 7.59
C PRO A 138 1.28 12.20 7.50
N MET A 139 2.17 13.21 7.49
CA MET A 139 1.86 14.63 7.42
C MET A 139 2.17 15.27 6.06
N GLU A 140 2.87 14.54 5.18
CA GLU A 140 3.15 14.92 3.79
C GLU A 140 2.95 13.71 2.86
N HIS A 141 2.78 13.95 1.57
CA HIS A 141 2.70 12.91 0.53
C HIS A 141 4.03 12.76 -0.22
N GLY A 142 4.25 11.61 -0.87
CA GLY A 142 5.44 11.33 -1.66
C GLY A 142 6.21 10.09 -1.23
N SER A 143 7.38 9.86 -1.83
CA SER A 143 8.25 8.75 -1.43
C SER A 143 9.26 9.23 -0.40
N VAL A 144 9.30 8.54 0.75
CA VAL A 144 10.23 8.82 1.83
C VAL A 144 11.09 7.59 2.07
N SER A 145 12.39 7.81 2.24
CA SER A 145 13.33 6.77 2.63
C SER A 145 14.16 7.28 3.81
N GLY A 146 14.50 6.37 4.72
CA GLY A 146 15.29 6.71 5.89
C GLY A 146 15.71 5.48 6.66
N LYS A 147 16.31 5.73 7.83
CA LYS A 147 16.91 4.69 8.66
C LYS A 147 16.26 4.64 10.02
N ILE A 148 16.02 3.42 10.50
CA ILE A 148 15.71 3.14 11.90
C ILE A 148 16.87 2.30 12.44
N GLU A 149 17.39 2.66 13.61
CA GLU A 149 18.47 1.94 14.26
C GLU A 149 17.95 1.33 15.56
N VAL A 150 18.25 0.05 15.79
CA VAL A 150 17.81 -0.70 16.97
C VAL A 150 19.05 -1.31 17.63
N ASN A 151 19.43 -0.84 18.82
CA ASN A 151 20.67 -1.27 19.50
C ASN A 151 21.89 -1.38 18.55
N ASP A 152 22.13 -0.37 17.72
CA ASP A 152 23.22 -0.30 16.72
C ASP A 152 22.98 -1.05 15.38
N GLU A 153 21.92 -1.87 15.26
CA GLU A 153 21.53 -2.47 13.98
C GLU A 153 20.71 -1.50 13.13
N VAL A 154 21.15 -1.26 11.90
CA VAL A 154 20.58 -0.23 11.01
C VAL A 154 19.64 -0.87 9.99
N PHE A 155 18.39 -0.41 9.97
CA PHE A 155 17.36 -0.83 9.03
C PHE A 155 17.05 0.28 8.03
N ASP A 156 17.24 0.00 6.74
CA ASP A 156 16.78 0.87 5.66
C ASP A 156 15.29 0.67 5.39
N ILE A 157 14.54 1.76 5.49
CA ILE A 157 13.09 1.78 5.37
C ILE A 157 12.71 2.73 4.24
N LYS A 158 11.75 2.28 3.43
CA LYS A 158 11.17 3.07 2.36
C LYS A 158 9.65 2.99 2.43
N HIS A 159 9.02 4.15 2.39
CA HIS A 159 7.58 4.31 2.31
C HIS A 159 7.19 5.13 1.09
N PHE A 160 5.96 4.90 0.64
CA PHE A 160 5.27 5.69 -0.34
C PHE A 160 3.95 6.13 0.25
N ILE A 161 3.79 7.46 0.38
CA ILE A 161 2.62 8.09 0.97
C ILE A 161 1.78 8.65 -0.18
N TYR A 162 0.58 8.09 -0.37
CA TYR A 162 -0.36 8.55 -1.38
C TYR A 162 -1.46 9.45 -0.77
N PRO A 163 -2.06 10.37 -1.55
CA PRO A 163 -3.11 11.27 -1.09
C PRO A 163 -4.35 10.56 -0.53
#